data_AF-A0A2T3W8H9-F1
#
_entry.id   AF-A0A2T3W8H9-F1
#
_cell.length_a   1.000
_cell.length_b   1.000
_cell.length_c   1.000
_cell.angle_alpha   90.00
_cell.angle_beta   90.00
_cell.angle_gamma   90.00
#
_symmetry.space_group_name_H-M   'P 1'
#
loop_
_entity.id
_entity.type
_entity.pdbx_description
1 polymer ?
#
loop_
_entity_poly.entity_id
_entity_poly.type
_entity_poly.pdbx_seq_one_letter_code
_entity_poly.pdbx_strand_id
1 'polypeptide(L)'
;MPRGTRLSHSNAPDGDVDHLVATLHESGHLEDLTYGTGDYTEELAGPYAVIDRYHQQAHDLVRDMVAEAARALGEPTERTPDARVQASWLLPDRTISVRVTQADKECPIEVCVWLLPPGITAYALGL
;
A
#
# COMPACT_ATOMS: atom_id res chain seq x y z
N MET A 1 -3.49 -0.69 -17.89
CA MET A 1 -3.84 -0.88 -16.48
C MET A 1 -5.12 -0.10 -16.18
N PRO A 2 -5.94 -0.51 -15.20
CA PRO A 2 -7.08 0.30 -14.74
C PRO A 2 -6.65 1.73 -14.43
N ARG A 3 -7.53 2.71 -14.65
CA ARG A 3 -7.21 4.15 -14.47
C ARG A 3 -6.76 4.41 -13.02
N GLY A 4 -5.47 4.69 -12.82
CA GLY A 4 -4.88 4.98 -11.51
C GLY A 4 -3.74 4.06 -11.08
N THR A 5 -3.59 2.87 -11.68
CA THR A 5 -2.49 1.98 -11.31
C THR A 5 -1.17 2.41 -11.95
N ARG A 6 -0.15 2.67 -11.12
CA ARG A 6 1.20 3.03 -11.56
C ARG A 6 2.18 1.89 -11.26
N LEU A 7 2.90 1.41 -12.28
CA LEU A 7 3.98 0.43 -12.14
C LEU A 7 5.33 1.14 -12.23
N SER A 8 6.23 0.87 -11.28
CA SER A 8 7.61 1.36 -11.32
C SER A 8 8.61 0.28 -10.90
N HIS A 9 9.80 0.38 -11.46
CA HIS A 9 10.97 -0.36 -10.99
C HIS A 9 11.65 0.46 -9.89
N SER A 10 11.97 -0.18 -8.77
CA SER A 10 12.58 0.45 -7.62
C SER A 10 13.59 -0.50 -6.97
N ASN A 11 14.49 0.07 -6.16
CA ASN A 11 15.45 -0.70 -5.37
C ASN A 11 15.07 -0.57 -3.90
N ALA A 12 15.42 -1.58 -3.10
CA ALA A 12 15.34 -1.48 -1.65
C ALA A 12 16.11 -0.26 -1.11
N PRO A 13 15.85 0.21 0.13
CA PRO A 13 16.51 1.40 0.68
C PRO A 13 18.04 1.32 0.72
N ASP A 14 18.61 0.11 0.77
CA ASP A 14 20.04 -0.16 0.70
C ASP A 14 20.60 -0.21 -0.74
N GLY A 15 19.72 -0.26 -1.75
CA GLY A 15 20.05 -0.30 -3.17
C GLY A 15 20.31 -1.69 -3.74
N ASP A 16 20.28 -2.75 -2.92
CA ASP A 16 20.82 -4.06 -3.28
C ASP A 16 19.77 -5.03 -3.88
N VAL A 17 18.48 -4.72 -3.71
CA VAL A 17 17.38 -5.58 -4.18
C VAL A 17 16.46 -4.85 -5.14
N ASP A 18 16.54 -5.23 -6.42
CA ASP A 18 15.61 -4.81 -7.47
C ASP A 18 14.21 -5.39 -7.25
N HIS A 19 13.19 -4.56 -7.44
CA HIS A 19 11.80 -4.97 -7.32
C HIS A 19 10.86 -4.14 -8.19
N LEU A 20 9.68 -4.69 -8.46
CA LEU A 20 8.59 -3.95 -9.09
C LEU A 20 7.59 -3.54 -8.02
N VAL A 21 7.12 -2.31 -8.08
CA VAL A 21 6.04 -1.80 -7.23
C VAL A 21 4.89 -1.30 -8.09
N ALA A 22 3.67 -1.65 -7.70
CA ALA A 22 2.45 -1.15 -8.28
C ALA A 22 1.60 -0.45 -7.21
N THR A 23 1.37 0.85 -7.37
CA THR A 23 0.40 1.61 -6.55
C THR A 23 -0.99 1.37 -7.12
N LEU A 24 -1.87 0.75 -6.35
CA LEU A 24 -3.25 0.42 -6.77
C LEU A 24 -4.26 1.47 -6.36
N HIS A 25 -4.01 2.13 -5.23
CA HIS A 25 -4.81 3.21 -4.70
C HIS A 25 -3.88 4.21 -4.02
N GLU A 26 -4.21 5.50 -4.15
CA GLU A 26 -3.48 6.63 -3.59
C GLU A 26 -4.53 7.64 -3.10
N SER A 27 -4.45 8.05 -1.84
CA SER A 27 -5.29 9.12 -1.32
C SER A 27 -4.87 10.49 -1.89
N GLY A 28 -5.70 11.52 -1.72
CA GLY A 28 -5.25 12.90 -1.97
C GLY A 28 -4.09 13.30 -1.05
N HIS A 29 -3.34 14.34 -1.43
CA HIS A 29 -2.29 14.93 -0.59
C HIS A 29 -2.91 15.64 0.63
N LEU A 30 -2.23 15.60 1.77
CA LEU A 30 -2.68 16.32 2.97
C LEU A 30 -2.78 17.83 2.73
N GLU A 31 -1.91 18.40 1.90
CA GLU A 31 -1.97 19.81 1.54
C GLU A 31 -3.29 20.18 0.86
N ASP A 32 -3.79 19.36 -0.07
CA ASP A 32 -5.06 19.62 -0.76
C ASP A 32 -6.25 19.59 0.22
N LEU A 33 -6.22 18.67 1.18
CA LEU A 33 -7.21 18.59 2.26
C LEU A 33 -7.12 19.78 3.21
N THR A 34 -5.90 20.24 3.51
CA THR A 34 -5.65 21.31 4.49
C THR A 34 -5.99 22.69 3.93
N TYR A 35 -5.74 22.90 2.64
CA TYR A 35 -6.02 24.17 1.96
C TYR A 35 -7.38 24.20 1.24
N GLY A 36 -8.14 23.10 1.30
CA GLY A 36 -9.48 23.00 0.69
C GLY A 36 -9.46 23.15 -0.83
N THR A 37 -8.37 22.72 -1.47
CA THR A 37 -8.22 22.71 -2.93
C THR A 37 -8.65 21.37 -3.51
N GLY A 38 -9.27 21.36 -4.70
CA GLY A 38 -9.86 20.15 -5.29
C GLY A 38 -11.29 19.85 -4.80
N ASP A 39 -11.73 18.59 -4.87
CA ASP A 39 -13.09 18.13 -4.49
C ASP A 39 -13.34 18.11 -2.97
N TYR A 40 -12.40 18.64 -2.17
CA TYR A 40 -12.34 18.50 -0.71
C TYR A 40 -12.93 19.69 0.08
N THR A 41 -13.64 20.60 -0.60
CA THR A 41 -14.22 21.82 0.01
C THR A 41 -15.21 21.55 1.16
N GLU A 42 -15.80 20.35 1.25
CA GLU A 42 -16.73 19.99 2.33
C GLU A 42 -16.05 19.35 3.56
N GLU A 43 -14.74 19.07 3.51
CA GLU A 43 -14.04 18.23 4.51
C GLU A 43 -13.15 19.01 5.48
N LEU A 44 -13.14 20.36 5.38
CA LEU A 44 -12.32 21.30 6.15
C LEU A 44 -12.55 21.30 7.66
N ALA A 45 -13.62 20.65 8.16
CA ALA A 45 -13.93 20.63 9.60
C ALA A 45 -13.02 19.72 10.44
N GLY A 46 -12.17 18.90 9.81
CA GLY A 46 -11.24 18.02 10.53
C GLY A 46 -10.32 17.20 9.62
N PRO A 47 -9.19 17.74 9.14
CA PRO A 47 -8.28 17.04 8.22
C PRO A 47 -7.77 15.70 8.77
N TYR A 48 -7.55 15.60 10.09
CA TYR A 48 -7.16 14.34 10.72
C TYR A 48 -8.26 13.26 10.65
N ALA A 49 -9.53 13.63 10.76
CA ALA A 49 -10.63 12.67 10.63
C ALA A 49 -10.75 12.14 9.18
N VAL A 50 -10.36 12.97 8.20
CA VAL A 50 -10.26 12.55 6.80
C VAL A 50 -9.12 11.56 6.60
N ILE A 51 -7.94 11.83 7.16
CA ILE A 51 -6.79 10.92 7.13
C ILE A 51 -7.15 9.56 7.76
N ASP A 52 -7.79 9.56 8.92
CA ASP A 52 -8.22 8.32 9.60
C ASP A 52 -9.18 7.50 8.72
N ARG A 53 -10.12 8.17 8.04
CA ARG A 53 -11.04 7.53 7.09
C ARG A 53 -10.29 6.94 5.89
N TYR A 54 -9.27 7.62 5.36
CA TYR A 54 -8.46 7.08 4.27
C TYR A 54 -7.62 5.87 4.70
N HIS A 55 -7.04 5.90 5.91
CA HIS A 55 -6.38 4.70 6.47
C HIS A 55 -7.36 3.53 6.56
N GLN A 56 -8.57 3.77 7.05
CA GLN A 56 -9.58 2.73 7.16
C GLN A 56 -9.95 2.16 5.78
N GLN A 57 -10.17 3.02 4.78
CA GLN A 57 -10.47 2.59 3.40
C GLN A 57 -9.31 1.78 2.79
N ALA A 58 -8.07 2.23 2.98
CA ALA A 58 -6.89 1.52 2.49
C ALA A 58 -6.75 0.13 3.17
N HIS A 59 -6.98 0.05 4.48
CA HIS A 59 -6.98 -1.22 5.21
C HIS A 59 -8.07 -2.17 4.74
N ASP A 60 -9.29 -1.68 4.53
CA ASP A 60 -10.39 -2.48 4.01
C ASP A 60 -10.07 -3.00 2.60
N LEU A 61 -9.48 -2.15 1.74
CA LEU A 61 -9.06 -2.55 0.40
C LEU A 61 -8.00 -3.66 0.43
N VAL A 62 -6.95 -3.52 1.25
CA VAL A 62 -5.94 -4.57 1.38
C VAL A 62 -6.55 -5.85 1.93
N ARG A 63 -7.43 -5.78 2.94
CA ARG A 63 -8.08 -6.97 3.48
C ARG A 63 -8.86 -7.72 2.41
N ASP A 64 -9.62 -7.01 1.59
CA ASP A 64 -10.43 -7.60 0.52
C ASP A 64 -9.54 -8.22 -0.57
N MET A 65 -8.49 -7.51 -0.97
CA MET A 65 -7.48 -8.04 -1.90
C MET A 65 -6.79 -9.29 -1.36
N VAL A 66 -6.42 -9.31 -0.08
CA VAL A 66 -5.78 -10.48 0.55
C VAL A 66 -6.73 -11.67 0.55
N ALA A 67 -8.01 -11.44 0.85
CA ALA A 67 -9.02 -12.48 0.82
C ALA A 67 -9.25 -13.04 -0.60
N GLU A 68 -9.21 -12.19 -1.62
CA GLU A 68 -9.30 -12.61 -3.03
C GLU A 68 -8.05 -13.36 -3.46
N ALA A 69 -6.86 -12.80 -3.20
CA ALA A 69 -5.58 -13.41 -3.53
C ALA A 69 -5.40 -14.76 -2.82
N ALA A 70 -5.89 -14.92 -1.59
CA ALA A 70 -5.83 -16.18 -0.87
C ALA A 70 -6.58 -17.32 -1.58
N ARG A 71 -7.64 -17.01 -2.33
CA ARG A 71 -8.37 -18.00 -3.14
C ARG A 71 -7.57 -18.46 -4.36
N ALA A 72 -6.68 -17.62 -4.88
CA ALA A 72 -5.87 -17.91 -6.06
C ALA A 72 -4.47 -18.46 -5.74
N LEU A 73 -3.86 -17.97 -4.67
CA LEU A 73 -2.46 -18.23 -4.29
C LEU A 73 -2.33 -19.08 -3.00
N GLY A 74 -3.43 -19.34 -2.30
CA GLY A 74 -3.42 -19.90 -0.94
C GLY A 74 -3.21 -18.84 0.13
N GLU A 75 -3.26 -19.24 1.40
CA GLU A 75 -3.05 -18.31 2.52
C GLU A 75 -1.67 -17.64 2.47
N PRO A 76 -1.57 -16.35 2.84
CA PRO A 76 -0.29 -15.66 2.89
C PRO A 76 0.64 -16.29 3.92
N THR A 77 1.94 -16.33 3.61
CA THR A 77 2.97 -16.85 4.52
C THR A 77 3.19 -15.93 5.72
N GLU A 78 3.08 -14.62 5.49
CA GLU A 78 3.14 -13.61 6.53
C GLU A 78 1.89 -12.74 6.47
N ARG A 79 1.25 -12.52 7.62
CA ARG A 79 0.12 -11.61 7.76
C ARG A 79 0.23 -10.90 9.10
N THR A 80 0.23 -9.58 9.09
CA THR A 80 0.14 -8.79 10.32
C THR A 80 -1.30 -8.28 10.51
N PRO A 81 -1.86 -8.42 11.73
CA PRO A 81 -3.22 -7.96 12.02
C PRO A 81 -3.33 -6.45 12.32
N ASP A 82 -2.20 -5.75 12.49
CA ASP A 82 -2.17 -4.35 12.95
C ASP A 82 -2.07 -3.30 11.82
N ALA A 83 -1.98 -2.02 12.22
CA ALA A 83 -2.03 -0.75 11.46
C ALA A 83 -1.16 -0.62 10.18
N ARG A 84 -0.43 -1.66 9.77
CA ARG A 84 0.27 -1.71 8.49
C ARG A 84 -0.44 -2.57 7.44
N VAL A 85 -1.46 -3.34 7.86
CA VAL A 85 -2.18 -4.38 7.09
C VAL A 85 -1.34 -4.91 5.94
N GLN A 86 -0.51 -5.91 6.23
CA GLN A 86 0.43 -6.47 5.27
C GLN A 86 0.15 -7.96 5.05
N ALA A 87 0.38 -8.41 3.82
CA ALA A 87 0.39 -9.82 3.48
C ALA A 87 1.51 -10.11 2.50
N SER A 88 2.20 -11.24 2.68
CA SER A 88 3.22 -11.72 1.74
C SER A 88 2.99 -13.17 1.38
N TRP A 89 3.15 -13.49 0.10
CA TRP A 89 3.18 -14.85 -0.44
C TRP A 89 4.59 -15.17 -0.92
N LEU A 90 5.24 -16.13 -0.26
CA LEU A 90 6.53 -16.65 -0.68
C LEU A 90 6.29 -17.76 -1.73
N LEU A 91 6.34 -17.39 -3.00
CA LEU A 91 6.21 -18.35 -4.10
C LEU A 91 7.61 -18.88 -4.48
N PRO A 92 7.70 -20.01 -5.21
CA PRO A 92 8.99 -20.62 -5.55
C PRO A 92 9.91 -19.71 -6.38
N ASP A 93 9.35 -18.81 -7.19
CA ASP A 93 10.08 -17.97 -8.15
C ASP A 93 10.08 -16.48 -7.80
N ARG A 94 9.28 -16.05 -6.83
CA ARG A 94 9.12 -14.65 -6.43
C ARG A 94 8.41 -14.52 -5.09
N THR A 95 8.45 -13.32 -4.53
CA THR A 95 7.59 -12.94 -3.41
C THR A 95 6.62 -11.87 -3.87
N ILE A 96 5.36 -12.01 -3.48
CA ILE A 96 4.34 -10.97 -3.67
C ILE A 96 4.03 -10.41 -2.31
N SER A 97 4.21 -9.10 -2.13
CA SER A 97 3.83 -8.40 -0.89
C SER A 97 2.76 -7.36 -1.21
N VAL A 98 1.76 -7.24 -0.35
CA VAL A 98 0.72 -6.20 -0.42
C VAL A 98 0.69 -5.49 0.92
N ARG A 99 0.65 -4.16 0.92
CA ARG A 99 0.72 -3.36 2.14
C ARG A 99 0.12 -1.96 1.93
N VAL A 100 -0.39 -1.37 3.01
CA VAL A 100 -0.62 0.07 3.11
C VAL A 100 0.67 0.80 3.51
N THR A 101 1.11 1.75 2.68
CA THR A 101 2.29 2.57 2.95
C THR A 101 1.96 4.05 3.00
N GLN A 102 2.74 4.78 3.78
CA GLN A 102 2.71 6.22 3.91
C GLN A 102 4.09 6.64 4.43
N ALA A 103 4.81 7.48 3.68
CA ALA A 103 6.17 7.89 4.04
C ALA A 103 6.19 8.73 5.34
N ASP A 104 5.27 9.69 5.44
CA ASP A 104 5.00 10.51 6.61
C ASP A 104 3.56 11.02 6.60
N LYS A 105 3.15 11.75 7.63
CA LYS A 105 1.77 12.24 7.77
C LYS A 105 1.33 13.21 6.66
N GLU A 106 2.26 13.81 5.93
CA GLU A 106 1.99 14.79 4.88
C GLU A 106 1.88 14.12 3.50
N CYS A 107 2.41 12.89 3.38
CA CYS A 107 2.34 12.09 2.16
C CYS A 107 0.99 11.35 2.01
N PRO A 108 0.58 11.06 0.76
CA PRO A 108 -0.56 10.20 0.47
C PRO A 108 -0.45 8.83 1.13
N ILE A 109 -1.60 8.28 1.49
CA ILE A 109 -1.74 6.88 1.89
C ILE A 109 -1.88 6.06 0.61
N GLU A 110 -1.00 5.09 0.45
CA GLU A 110 -0.93 4.25 -0.75
C GLU A 110 -1.20 2.79 -0.42
N VAL A 111 -1.95 2.12 -1.30
CA VAL A 111 -2.05 0.66 -1.32
C VAL A 111 -1.16 0.14 -2.42
N CYS A 112 -0.10 -0.56 -2.02
CA CYS A 112 0.96 -0.97 -2.91
C CYS A 112 1.09 -2.50 -2.97
N VAL A 113 1.50 -2.99 -4.14
CA VAL A 113 1.89 -4.37 -4.38
C VAL A 113 3.33 -4.40 -4.85
N TRP A 114 4.16 -5.20 -4.21
CA TRP A 114 5.54 -5.43 -4.58
C TRP A 114 5.72 -6.82 -5.15
N LEU A 115 6.46 -6.90 -6.25
CA LEU A 115 7.02 -8.13 -6.79
C LEU A 115 8.52 -8.15 -6.48
N LEU A 116 8.90 -9.07 -5.63
CA LEU A 116 10.22 -9.19 -5.02
C LEU A 116 10.87 -10.52 -5.44
N PRO A 117 12.20 -10.65 -5.30
CA PRO A 117 12.86 -11.94 -5.45
C PRO A 117 12.29 -13.00 -4.48
N PRO A 118 12.43 -14.30 -4.83
CA PRO A 118 11.93 -15.38 -3.98
C PRO A 118 12.58 -15.36 -2.59
N GLY A 119 11.76 -15.51 -1.55
CA GLY A 119 12.20 -15.57 -0.16
C GLY A 119 12.43 -14.22 0.53
N ILE A 120 12.28 -13.09 -0.17
CA ILE A 120 12.44 -11.73 0.39
C ILE A 120 11.08 -11.06 0.52
N THR A 121 10.73 -10.58 1.71
CA THR A 121 9.47 -9.83 1.96
C THR A 121 9.71 -8.32 1.98
N ALA A 122 8.66 -7.54 1.67
CA ALA A 122 8.73 -6.08 1.76
C ALA A 122 9.17 -5.61 3.17
N TYR A 123 8.69 -6.30 4.22
CA TYR A 123 9.07 -6.02 5.60
C TYR A 123 10.59 -6.18 5.85
N ALA A 124 11.20 -7.23 5.31
CA ALA A 124 12.65 -7.47 5.45
C ALA A 124 13.49 -6.36 4.80
N LEU A 125 12.94 -5.68 3.79
CA LEU A 125 13.58 -4.56 3.10
C LEU A 125 13.22 -3.20 3.69
N GLY A 126 12.37 -3.14 4.72
CA GLY A 126 11.88 -1.88 5.28
C GLY A 126 10.96 -1.09 4.34
N LEU A 127 10.34 -1.76 3.37
CA LEU A 127 9.36 -1.21 2.42
C LEU A 127 7.95 -1.21 3.03
#